data_AF-J9ACN9-F1
#
_entry.id   AF-J9ACN9-F1
#
_cell.length_a   1.000
_cell.length_b   1.000
_cell.length_c   1.000
_cell.angle_alpha   90.00
_cell.angle_beta   90.00
_cell.angle_gamma   90.00
#
_symmetry.space_group_name_H-M   'P 1'
#
loop_
_entity.id
_entity.type
_entity.pdbx_description
1 polymer ?
#
loop_
_entity_poly.entity_id
_entity_poly.type
_entity_poly.pdbx_seq_one_letter_code
_entity_poly.pdbx_strand_id
1 'polypeptide(L)' 'MSKRKVLLMGKSGSGKTSMRSIIFANYIARDTNRLGPTMEVEHAHVRPPNVAVLLSIAGIGKNT' A
#
# COMPACT_ATOMS: atom_id res chain seq x y z
N MET A 1 -10.25 -18.13 11.39
CA MET A 1 -9.77 -16.79 11.03
C MET A 1 -10.18 -16.46 9.60
N SER A 2 -10.85 -15.32 9.38
CA SER A 2 -11.19 -14.86 8.03
C SER A 2 -9.95 -14.22 7.38
N LYS A 3 -9.63 -14.63 6.15
CA LYS A 3 -8.61 -13.98 5.31
C LYS A 3 -9.32 -13.02 4.34
N ARG A 4 -8.81 -11.80 4.21
CA ARG A 4 -9.30 -10.82 3.22
C ARG A 4 -8.18 -10.34 2.32
N LYS A 5 -8.52 -10.06 1.07
CA LYS A 5 -7.61 -9.44 0.10
C LYS A 5 -8.12 -8.04 -0.21
N VAL A 6 -7.23 -7.06 -0.11
CA VAL A 6 -7.51 -5.66 -0.45
C VAL A 6 -6.57 -5.25 -1.57
N LEU A 7 -7.13 -4.69 -2.64
CA LEU A 7 -6.38 -4.22 -3.79
C LEU A 7 -6.47 -2.68 -3.85
N LEU A 8 -5.33 -2.02 -3.69
CA LEU A 8 -5.18 -0.58 -3.76
C LEU A 8 -4.71 -0.20 -5.17
N MET A 9 -5.65 0.19 -6.02
CA MET A 9 -5.42 0.65 -7.41
C MET A 9 -5.68 2.14 -7.54
N GLY A 10 -5.11 2.75 -8.58
CA GLY A 10 -5.26 4.16 -8.89
C GLY A 10 -4.08 4.71 -9.68
N LYS A 11 -4.24 5.91 -10.25
CA LYS A 11 -3.21 6.58 -11.07
C LYS A 11 -1.92 6.81 -10.29
N SER A 12 -0.79 6.88 -10.99
CA SER A 12 0.50 7.15 -10.34
C SER A 12 0.49 8.52 -9.65
N GLY A 13 0.98 8.59 -8.41
CA GLY A 13 0.90 9.79 -7.55
C GLY A 13 -0.38 9.91 -6.69
N SER A 14 -1.35 9.00 -6.81
CA SER A 14 -2.60 9.06 -6.01
C SER A 14 -2.45 8.68 -4.52
N GLY A 15 -1.22 8.52 -4.01
CA GLY A 15 -0.96 8.26 -2.59
C GLY A 15 -1.19 6.81 -2.11
N LYS A 16 -1.26 5.81 -3.00
CA LYS A 16 -1.48 4.40 -2.64
C LYS A 16 -0.46 3.89 -1.61
N THR A 17 0.82 4.10 -1.91
CA THR A 17 1.94 3.67 -1.06
C THR A 17 1.96 4.45 0.25
N SER A 18 1.72 5.76 0.19
CA SER A 18 1.60 6.61 1.38
C SER A 18 0.50 6.13 2.34
N MET A 19 -0.68 5.80 1.81
CA MET A 19 -1.80 5.29 2.61
C MET A 19 -1.47 3.98 3.32
N ARG A 20 -0.85 3.02 2.62
CA ARG A 20 -0.38 1.78 3.25
C ARG A 20 0.61 2.06 4.37
N SER A 21 1.61 2.89 4.11
CA SER A 21 2.68 3.13 5.07
C SER A 21 2.17 3.84 6.33
N ILE A 22 1.22 4.78 6.19
CA ILE A 22 0.60 5.47 7.32
C ILE A 22 -0.23 4.49 8.16
N ILE A 23 -1.09 3.69 7.55
CA ILE A 23 -2.05 2.84 8.28
C ILE A 23 -1.37 1.58 8.86
N PHE A 24 -0.44 0.99 8.13
CA PHE A 24 0.06 -0.36 8.42
C PHE A 24 1.56 -0.45 8.69
N ALA A 25 2.33 0.64 8.52
CA ALA A 25 3.77 0.67 8.77
C ALA A 25 4.21 1.81 9.71
N ASN A 26 3.26 2.48 10.37
CA ASN A 26 3.51 3.57 11.34
C ASN A 26 4.31 4.75 10.77
N TYR A 27 4.14 5.08 9.49
CA TYR A 27 4.74 6.28 8.92
C TYR A 27 3.95 7.52 9.33
N ILE A 28 4.66 8.58 9.72
CA ILE A 28 4.06 9.91 9.78
C ILE A 28 3.90 10.44 8.35
N ALA A 29 2.90 11.30 8.12
CA ALA A 29 2.57 11.80 6.78
C ALA A 29 3.79 12.44 6.08
N ARG A 30 4.64 13.15 6.82
CA ARG A 30 5.85 13.80 6.31
C ARG A 30 6.86 12.81 5.70
N ASP A 31 6.97 11.62 6.26
CA ASP A 31 7.94 10.61 5.81
C ASP A 31 7.51 9.96 4.49
N THR A 32 6.23 10.07 4.14
CA THR A 32 5.73 9.52 2.88
C THR A 32 6.30 10.19 1.64
N ASN A 33 6.85 11.41 1.77
CA ASN A 33 7.56 12.11 0.68
C ASN A 33 8.84 11.37 0.23
N ARG A 34 9.38 10.49 1.07
CA ARG A 34 10.57 9.68 0.75
C ARG A 34 10.21 8.36 0.05
N LEU A 35 8.93 8.04 -0.09
CA LEU A 35 8.48 6.82 -0.73
C LEU A 35 8.57 6.98 -2.26
N GLY A 36 9.35 6.09 -2.88
CA GLY A 36 9.48 6.04 -4.33
C GLY A 36 8.23 5.49 -5.04
N PRO A 37 8.17 5.63 -6.37
CA PRO A 37 7.10 5.02 -7.15
C PRO A 37 7.15 3.49 -7.03
N THR A 38 6.00 2.86 -6.82
CA THR A 38 5.87 1.41 -6.91
C THR A 38 5.90 1.01 -8.39
N MET A 39 6.89 0.22 -8.80
CA MET A 39 7.09 -0.18 -10.19
C MET A 39 6.24 -1.41 -10.57
N GLU A 40 6.09 -2.34 -9.64
CA GLU A 40 5.34 -3.59 -9.84
C GLU A 40 4.21 -3.73 -8.80
N VAL A 41 3.68 -4.93 -8.63
CA VAL A 41 2.70 -5.21 -7.58
C VAL A 41 3.42 -5.53 -6.28
N GLU A 42 3.19 -4.70 -5.25
CA GLU A 42 3.67 -4.98 -3.90
C GLU A 42 2.61 -5.66 -3.05
N HIS A 43 3.01 -6.68 -2.31
CA HIS A 43 2.18 -7.42 -1.37
C HIS A 43 2.60 -7.19 0.07
N ALA A 44 1.63 -6.94 0.94
CA ALA A 44 1.85 -6.82 2.38
C ALA A 44 0.85 -7.68 3.15
N HIS A 45 1.36 -8.54 4.02
CA HIS A 45 0.53 -9.29 4.95
C HIS A 45 0.43 -8.53 6.27
N VAL A 46 -0.78 -8.11 6.61
CA VAL A 46 -1.06 -7.42 7.87
C VAL A 46 -1.97 -8.32 8.70
N ARG A 47 -1.66 -8.44 10.00
CA ARG A 47 -2.43 -9.25 10.95
C ARG A 47 -3.06 -8.40 12.05
N PRO A 48 -4.16 -7.69 11.76
CA PRO A 48 -5.05 -7.19 12.80
C PRO A 48 -5.57 -8.31 13.73
N PRO A 49 -6.05 -8.01 14.94
CA PRO A 49 -6.46 -9.00 15.93
C PRO A 49 -7.51 -10.03 15.44
N ASN A 50 -8.45 -9.61 14.58
CA ASN A 50 -9.60 -10.43 14.21
C ASN A 50 -9.62 -10.90 12.74
N VAL A 51 -8.68 -10.43 11.90
CA VAL A 51 -8.67 -10.68 10.46
C VAL A 51 -7.24 -10.64 9.93
N ALA A 52 -6.90 -11.55 9.01
CA ALA A 52 -5.64 -11.45 8.27
C ALA A 52 -5.91 -10.79 6.91
N VAL A 53 -5.14 -9.76 6.57
CA VAL A 53 -5.33 -8.97 5.35
C VAL A 53 -4.10 -9.07 4.46
N LEU A 54 -4.30 -9.46 3.20
CA LEU A 54 -3.32 -9.30 2.13
C LEU A 54 -3.61 -8.00 1.38
N LEU A 55 -2.76 -7.01 1.56
CA LEU A 55 -2.83 -5.73 0.86
C LEU A 55 -1.92 -5.77 -0.36
N SER A 56 -2.51 -5.52 -1.53
CA SER A 56 -1.82 -5.42 -2.80
C SER A 56 -1.85 -3.98 -3.29
N ILE A 57 -0.69 -3.39 -3.61
CA ILE A 57 -0.60 -2.09 -4.29
C ILE A 57 -0.11 -2.36 -5.70
N ALA A 58 -0.90 -1.95 -6.70
CA ALA A 58 -0.45 -1.99 -8.08
C ALA A 58 0.33 -0.72 -8.41
N GLY A 59 1.62 -0.87 -8.66
CA GLY A 59 2.42 0.12 -9.37
C GLY A 59 1.87 0.35 -10.76
N ILE A 60 1.63 1.62 -11.13
CA ILE A 60 1.46 1.99 -12.53
C ILE A 60 2.77 2.68 -12.89
N GLY A 61 3.63 1.96 -13.62
CA GLY A 61 4.81 2.53 -14.26
C GLY A 61 4.38 3.80 -14.98
N LYS A 62 5.04 4.91 -14.66
CA LYS A 62 4.74 6.20 -15.28
C LYS A 62 5.09 6.09 -16.76
N ASN A 63 4.08 5.97 -17.62
CA ASN A 63 4.23 6.30 -19.03
C ASN A 63 4.10 7.83 -19.14
N THR A 64 5.16 8.52 -18.71
CA THR A 64 5.45 9.93 -19.00
C THR A 64 6.89 9.97 -19.47
#